data_AF-A0A961KSQ6-F1
#
_entry.id   AF-A0A961KSQ6-F1
#
_cell.length_a   1.000
_cell.length_b   1.000
_cell.length_c   1.000
_cell.angle_alpha   90.00
_cell.angle_beta   90.00
_cell.angle_gamma   90.00
#
_symmetry.space_group_name_H-M   'P 1'
#
loop_
_entity.id
_entity.type
_entity.pdbx_description
1 polymer ?
#
loop_
_entity_poly.entity_id
_entity_poly.type
_entity_poly.pdbx_seq_one_letter_code
_entity_poly.pdbx_strand_id
1 'polypeptide(L)'
;MLVTGIEITHHRYCPNSAQHLASVCLTLKDRIVTLFCQLDLPEDESLKSCRRAFVGDATRQLCRMPEIRSGRDRLEFSADLVGDPLPEMA
;
A
#
# COMPACT_ATOMS: atom_id res chain seq x y z
N MET A 1 -1.66 15.52 4.23
CA MET A 1 -0.51 14.60 4.04
C MET A 1 -0.49 14.03 2.62
N LEU A 2 0.49 14.44 1.80
CA LEU A 2 0.61 14.04 0.38
C LEU A 2 1.63 12.91 0.21
N VAL A 3 1.21 11.81 -0.43
CA VAL A 3 2.05 10.71 -0.90
C VAL A 3 2.55 11.03 -2.31
N THR A 4 3.86 10.99 -2.51
CA THR A 4 4.53 11.31 -3.78
C THR A 4 5.27 10.13 -4.41
N GLY A 5 5.46 9.04 -3.65
CA GLY A 5 6.10 7.82 -4.13
C GLY A 5 5.53 6.58 -3.45
N ILE A 6 5.45 5.48 -4.21
CA ILE A 6 5.10 4.16 -3.69
C ILE A 6 6.08 3.14 -4.29
N GLU A 7 6.80 2.44 -3.42
CA GLU A 7 7.73 1.39 -3.81
C GLU A 7 7.34 0.10 -3.09
N ILE A 8 7.24 -1.00 -3.84
CA ILE A 8 7.01 -2.33 -3.28
C ILE A 8 8.30 -3.12 -3.42
N THR A 9 8.84 -3.55 -2.29
CA THR A 9 10.10 -4.29 -2.22
C THR A 9 9.90 -5.61 -1.48
N HIS A 10 10.80 -6.56 -1.72
CA HIS A 10 10.82 -7.86 -1.04
C HIS A 10 9.49 -8.66 -1.17
N HIS A 11 8.82 -8.55 -2.33
CA HIS A 11 7.64 -9.37 -2.62
C HIS A 11 8.03 -10.85 -2.64
N ARG A 12 7.33 -11.65 -1.86
CA ARG A 12 7.46 -13.11 -1.83
C ARG A 12 6.14 -13.76 -1.47
N TYR A 13 5.89 -14.95 -2.00
CA TYR A 13 4.83 -15.81 -1.51
C TYR A 13 5.37 -16.73 -0.41
N CYS A 14 4.61 -16.88 0.67
CA CYS A 14 4.91 -17.77 1.78
C CYS A 14 3.95 -18.97 1.72
N PRO A 15 4.40 -20.15 1.25
CA PRO A 15 3.52 -21.31 1.09
C PRO A 15 3.00 -21.86 2.43
N ASN A 16 3.77 -21.69 3.52
CA ASN A 16 3.39 -22.16 4.86
C ASN A 16 2.17 -21.42 5.43
N SER A 17 1.99 -20.15 5.06
CA SER A 17 0.86 -19.32 5.52
C SER A 17 -0.11 -18.97 4.39
N ALA A 18 0.12 -19.48 3.18
CA ALA A 18 -0.66 -19.17 1.97
C ALA A 18 -0.86 -17.66 1.73
N GLN A 19 0.21 -16.88 1.89
CA GLN A 19 0.16 -15.41 1.87
C GLN A 19 1.25 -14.78 1.01
N HIS A 20 0.92 -13.66 0.36
CA HIS A 20 1.93 -12.78 -0.20
C HIS A 20 2.39 -11.76 0.83
N LEU A 21 3.70 -11.61 0.95
CA LEU A 21 4.36 -10.68 1.85
C LEU A 21 5.15 -9.68 1.02
N ALA A 22 5.06 -8.39 1.35
CA ALA A 22 5.91 -7.35 0.76
C ALA A 22 6.08 -6.17 1.72
N SER A 23 7.16 -5.42 1.53
CA SER A 23 7.35 -4.13 2.17
C SER A 23 6.88 -3.03 1.22
N VAL A 24 5.94 -2.21 1.65
CA VAL A 24 5.43 -1.06 0.90
C VAL A 24 5.99 0.21 1.52
N CYS A 25 6.88 0.88 0.80
CA CYS A 25 7.43 2.16 1.16
C CYS A 25 6.61 3.28 0.52
N LEU A 26 6.10 4.19 1.36
CA LEU A 26 5.34 5.36 0.97
C LEU A 26 6.20 6.58 1.26
N THR A 27 6.56 7.30 0.19
CA THR A 27 7.25 8.59 0.31
C THR A 27 6.19 9.67 0.47
N LEU A 28 6.24 10.37 1.59
CA LEU A 28 5.41 11.53 1.87
C LEU A 28 6.27 12.79 1.92
N LYS A 29 5.65 13.96 1.79
CA LYS A 29 6.36 15.24 1.76
C LYS A 29 7.40 15.43 2.88
N ASP A 30 7.06 15.02 4.10
CA ASP A 30 7.86 15.29 5.30
C ASP A 30 8.49 14.04 5.93
N ARG A 31 8.20 12.84 5.39
CA ARG A 31 8.64 11.56 5.97
C ARG A 31 8.51 10.40 4.99
N ILE A 32 9.20 9.30 5.27
CA ILE A 32 9.00 8.02 4.58
C ILE A 32 8.35 7.05 5.57
N VAL A 33 7.33 6.32 5.14
CA VAL A 33 6.66 5.29 5.93
C VAL A 33 6.81 3.95 5.23
N THR A 34 7.42 2.99 5.92
CA THR A 34 7.53 1.61 5.45
C THR A 34 6.53 0.74 6.19
N LEU A 35 5.66 0.07 5.44
CA LEU A 35 4.64 -0.82 5.96
C LEU A 35 4.94 -2.25 5.51
N PHE A 36 4.81 -3.19 6.43
CA PHE A 36 4.88 -4.61 6.13
C PHE A 36 3.47 -5.10 5.83
N CYS A 37 3.20 -5.43 4.58
CA CYS A 37 1.88 -5.83 4.13
C CYS A 37 1.84 -7.35 3.94
N GLN A 38 0.71 -7.94 4.30
CA GLN A 38 0.43 -9.35 4.17
C GLN A 38 -0.93 -9.50 3.48
N LEU A 39 -0.99 -10.30 2.42
CA LEU A 39 -2.20 -10.49 1.63
C LEU A 39 -2.53 -11.96 1.53
N ASP A 40 -3.77 -12.30 1.84
CA ASP A 40 -4.36 -13.61 1.59
C ASP A 40 -4.83 -13.67 0.12
N LEU A 41 -3.90 -13.96 -0.79
CA LEU A 41 -4.17 -14.12 -2.23
C LEU A 41 -3.55 -15.43 -2.72
N PRO A 42 -4.11 -16.04 -3.78
CA PRO A 42 -3.54 -17.25 -4.41
C PRO A 42 -2.14 -16.99 -4.95
N GLU A 43 -1.27 -18.00 -4.88
CA GLU A 43 0.13 -17.92 -5.35
C GLU A 43 0.27 -17.45 -6.81
N ASP A 44 -0.66 -17.86 -7.66
CA ASP A 44 -0.71 -17.60 -9.09
C ASP A 44 -1.39 -16.26 -9.45
N GLU A 45 -1.71 -15.44 -8.45
CA GLU A 45 -2.29 -14.12 -8.66
C GLU A 45 -1.34 -13.22 -9.45
N SER A 46 -1.92 -12.42 -10.35
CA SER A 46 -1.11 -11.57 -11.22
C SER A 46 -0.32 -10.53 -10.42
N LEU A 47 0.93 -10.26 -10.83
CA LEU A 47 1.77 -9.23 -10.19
C LEU A 47 1.08 -7.86 -10.12
N LYS A 48 0.27 -7.52 -11.14
CA LYS A 48 -0.51 -6.26 -11.16
C LYS A 48 -1.59 -6.25 -10.08
N SER A 49 -2.32 -7.34 -9.90
CA SER A 49 -3.35 -7.49 -8.87
C SER A 49 -2.72 -7.50 -7.47
N CYS A 50 -1.62 -8.24 -7.28
CA CYS A 50 -0.84 -8.21 -6.04
C CYS A 50 -0.35 -6.80 -5.70
N ARG A 51 0.25 -6.08 -6.66
CA ARG A 51 0.69 -4.70 -6.49
C ARG A 51 -0.46 -3.81 -6.03
N ARG A 52 -1.62 -3.90 -6.69
CA ARG A 52 -2.81 -3.13 -6.31
C ARG A 52 -3.30 -3.46 -4.90
N ALA A 53 -3.35 -4.74 -4.55
CA ALA A 53 -3.77 -5.19 -3.22
C ALA A 53 -2.79 -4.72 -2.13
N PHE A 54 -1.48 -4.72 -2.39
CA PHE A 54 -0.48 -4.21 -1.46
C PHE A 54 -0.61 -2.71 -1.21
N VAL A 55 -0.84 -1.93 -2.28
CA VAL A 55 -1.11 -0.49 -2.13
C VAL A 55 -2.41 -0.25 -1.36
N GLY A 56 -3.45 -1.06 -1.62
CA GLY A 56 -4.70 -1.01 -0.87
C GLY A 56 -4.51 -1.27 0.63
N ASP A 57 -3.79 -2.34 0.99
CA ASP A 57 -3.51 -2.64 2.40
C ASP A 57 -2.61 -1.58 3.05
N ALA A 58 -1.58 -1.10 2.35
CA ALA A 58 -0.72 -0.01 2.84
C ALA A 58 -1.53 1.27 3.09
N THR A 59 -2.45 1.62 2.19
CA THR A 59 -3.36 2.77 2.35
C THR A 59 -4.28 2.58 3.55
N ARG A 60 -4.85 1.38 3.71
CA ARG A 60 -5.68 1.02 4.86
C ARG A 60 -4.91 1.13 6.18
N GLN A 61 -3.66 0.68 6.22
CA GLN A 61 -2.78 0.79 7.38
C GLN A 61 -2.46 2.26 7.69
N LEU A 62 -2.12 3.06 6.68
CA LEU A 62 -1.92 4.52 6.84
C LEU A 62 -3.17 5.19 7.44
N CYS A 63 -4.35 4.92 6.91
CA CYS A 63 -5.60 5.50 7.42
C CYS A 63 -5.91 5.14 8.88
N ARG A 64 -5.29 4.09 9.42
CA ARG A 64 -5.43 3.68 10.82
C ARG A 64 -4.42 4.35 11.75
N MET A 65 -3.42 5.06 11.20
CA MET A 65 -2.48 5.83 12.01
C MET A 65 -3.20 6.98 12.73
N PRO A 66 -2.84 7.29 13.99
CA PRO A 66 -3.56 8.27 14.81
C PRO A 66 -3.70 9.65 14.16
N GLU A 67 -2.70 10.08 13.40
CA GLU A 67 -2.64 11.37 12.71
C GLU A 67 -3.76 11.51 11.68
N ILE A 68 -4.02 10.43 10.94
CA ILE A 68 -5.06 10.40 9.91
C ILE A 68 -6.42 10.05 10.54
N ARG A 69 -6.46 9.08 11.45
CA ARG A 69 -7.68 8.64 12.14
C ARG A 69 -8.34 9.76 12.94
N SER A 70 -7.56 10.66 13.53
CA SER A 70 -8.08 11.81 14.29
C SER A 70 -8.60 12.95 13.41
N GLY A 71 -8.51 12.82 12.07
CA GLY A 71 -8.91 13.86 11.12
C GLY A 71 -7.98 15.07 11.08
N ARG A 72 -6.83 15.02 11.77
CA ARG A 72 -5.84 16.09 11.77
C ARG A 72 -5.14 16.22 10.42
N ASP A 73 -4.94 15.10 9.75
CA ASP A 73 -4.35 15.03 8.41
C ASP A 73 -5.25 14.26 7.44
N ARG A 74 -5.44 14.82 6.24
CA ARG A 74 -6.06 14.10 5.12
C ARG A 74 -4.99 13.43 4.27
N LEU A 75 -5.14 12.15 3.99
CA LEU A 75 -4.26 11.42 3.08
C LEU A 75 -4.63 11.75 1.63
N GLU A 76 -3.64 12.19 0.85
CA GLU A 76 -3.79 12.53 -0.56
C GLU A 76 -2.66 11.86 -1.36
N PHE A 77 -2.93 11.45 -2.59
CA PHE A 77 -1.94 10.86 -3.49
C PHE A 77 -1.66 11.83 -4.63
N SER A 78 -0.38 11.98 -5.01
CA SER A 78 -0.02 12.76 -6.20
C SER A 78 -0.69 12.18 -7.43
N ALA A 79 -1.14 13.04 -8.35
CA ALA A 79 -1.74 12.63 -9.62
C ALA A 79 -0.82 11.70 -10.43
N ASP A 80 0.50 11.87 -10.27
CA ASP A 80 1.52 11.04 -10.92
C ASP A 80 1.50 9.58 -10.45
N LEU A 81 0.99 9.30 -9.25
CA LEU A 81 0.81 7.95 -8.71
C LEU A 81 -0.50 7.30 -9.16
N VAL A 82 -1.50 8.11 -9.54
CA VAL A 82 -2.83 7.68 -9.99
C VAL A 82 -2.82 7.26 -11.47
N GLY A 83 -1.70 7.47 -12.18
CA GLY A 83 -1.51 7.05 -13.58
C GLY A 83 -1.45 5.52 -13.80
N ASP A 84 -1.19 4.75 -12.75
CA ASP A 84 -1.49 3.31 -12.70
C ASP A 84 -2.82 3.17 -11.94
N PRO A 85 -3.88 2.57 -12.51
CA PRO A 85 -5.22 2.62 -11.93
C PRO A 85 -5.25 1.87 -10.58
N LEU A 86 -5.12 2.62 -9.50
CA LEU A 86 -5.58 2.22 -8.18
C LEU A 86 -7.10 2.27 -8.17
N PRO A 87 -7.77 1.29 -7.53
CA PRO A 87 -9.20 1.12 -7.67
C PRO A 87 -9.91 2.27 -6.96
N GLU A 88 -10.91 2.82 -7.65
CA GLU A 88 -11.96 3.62 -7.02
C GLU A 88 -12.48 2.85 -5.81
N MET A 89 -12.45 3.51 -4.66
CA MET A 89 -13.09 2.99 -3.46
C MET A 89 -14.61 3.01 -3.69
N ALA A 90 -15.20 1.81 -3.72
CA ALA A 90 -16.64 1.61 -3.63
C ALA A 90 -17.17 2.02 -2.25
#